data_AF-A0A4Y2KZH8-F1
#
_entry.id   AF-A0A4Y2KZH8-F1
#
_cell.length_a   1.000
_cell.length_b   1.000
_cell.length_c   1.000
_cell.angle_alpha   90.00
_cell.angle_beta   90.00
_cell.angle_gamma   90.00
#
_symmetry.space_group_name_H-M   'P 1'
#
loop_
_entity.id
_entity.type
_entity.pdbx_description
1 polymer ?
#
loop_
_entity_poly.entity_id
_entity_poly.type
_entity_poly.pdbx_seq_one_letter_code
_entity_poly.pdbx_strand_id
1 'polypeptide(L)'
;MERTVFEPIQLGMEIVNKSLTPIYTTKGPAPAKIVSLITCGCNKGCGKKCKCVNTNLRCTTLCKNCQGQSCINTESIDIVEEEDEEHNGII
;
A
#
# COMPACT_ATOMS: atom_id res chain seq x y z
N MET A 1 -6.83 25.93 5.08
CA MET A 1 -7.09 25.07 3.90
C MET A 1 -8.39 24.35 4.20
N GLU A 2 -9.43 24.57 3.41
CA GLU A 2 -10.75 23.95 3.64
C GLU A 2 -10.66 22.46 3.27
N ARG A 3 -11.05 21.56 4.17
CA ARG A 3 -11.05 20.11 3.91
C ARG A 3 -12.32 19.77 3.13
N THR A 4 -12.17 19.29 1.90
CA THR A 4 -13.29 18.76 1.12
C THR A 4 -13.63 17.34 1.62
N VAL A 5 -14.87 17.15 2.10
CA VAL A 5 -15.40 15.85 2.50
C VAL A 5 -16.21 15.29 1.34
N PHE A 6 -15.89 14.07 0.90
CA PHE A 6 -16.61 13.37 -0.16
C PHE A 6 -17.48 12.27 0.41
N GLU A 7 -18.66 12.08 -0.16
CA GLU A 7 -19.50 10.94 0.17
C GLU A 7 -18.84 9.63 -0.32
N PRO A 8 -18.98 8.51 0.40
CA PRO A 8 -18.33 7.24 0.04
C PRO A 8 -18.62 6.78 -1.39
N ILE A 9 -19.82 7.06 -1.90
CA ILE A 9 -20.23 6.74 -3.27
C ILE A 9 -19.43 7.50 -4.34
N GLN A 10 -18.92 8.70 -4.01
CA GLN A 10 -18.04 9.48 -4.89
C GLN A 10 -16.61 8.93 -4.88
N LEU A 11 -16.29 8.05 -3.93
CA LEU A 11 -14.99 7.40 -3.75
C LEU A 11 -14.98 5.95 -4.24
N GLY A 12 -15.93 5.56 -5.10
CA GLY A 12 -15.96 4.22 -5.71
C GLY A 12 -16.56 3.15 -4.79
N MET A 13 -17.51 3.52 -3.94
CA MET A 13 -18.35 2.57 -3.21
C MET A 13 -19.76 2.54 -3.79
N GLU A 14 -20.44 1.42 -3.64
CA GLU A 14 -21.84 1.23 -4.05
C GLU A 14 -22.70 0.74 -2.88
N ILE A 15 -24.01 1.02 -2.92
CA ILE A 15 -24.95 0.54 -1.92
C ILE A 15 -25.55 -0.78 -2.41
N VAL A 16 -25.22 -1.87 -1.72
CA VAL A 16 -25.76 -3.21 -1.96
C VAL A 16 -26.41 -3.68 -0.67
N ASN A 17 -27.69 -4.07 -0.71
CA ASN A 17 -28.44 -4.53 0.46
C ASN A 17 -28.38 -3.58 1.67
N LYS A 18 -28.43 -2.26 1.43
CA LYS A 18 -28.29 -1.21 2.45
C LYS A 18 -26.90 -1.15 3.12
N SER A 19 -25.88 -1.71 2.49
CA SER A 19 -24.48 -1.65 2.95
C SER A 19 -23.57 -1.05 1.88
N LEU A 20 -22.59 -0.25 2.30
CA LEU A 20 -21.54 0.26 1.40
C LEU A 20 -20.55 -0.85 1.08
N THR A 21 -20.38 -1.13 -0.21
CA THR A 21 -19.46 -2.14 -0.72
C THR A 21 -18.46 -1.46 -1.66
N PRO A 22 -17.16 -1.78 -1.59
CA PRO A 22 -16.19 -1.27 -2.57
C PRO A 22 -16.52 -1.76 -3.98
N ILE A 23 -16.47 -0.86 -4.96
CA ILE A 23 -16.54 -1.24 -6.37
C ILE A 23 -15.16 -1.77 -6.78
N TYR A 24 -15.07 -3.08 -7.01
CA TYR A 24 -13.82 -3.70 -7.42
C TYR A 24 -13.52 -3.42 -8.90
N THR A 25 -12.24 -3.20 -9.20
CA THR A 25 -11.78 -3.12 -10.60
C THR A 25 -11.83 -4.50 -11.26
N THR A 26 -12.27 -4.55 -12.52
CA THR A 26 -12.15 -5.73 -13.37
C THR A 26 -10.81 -5.81 -14.09
N LYS A 27 -10.02 -4.73 -14.05
CA LYS A 27 -8.66 -4.73 -14.60
C LYS A 27 -7.80 -5.68 -13.79
N GLY A 28 -6.91 -6.40 -14.49
CA GLY A 28 -5.89 -7.20 -13.83
C GLY A 28 -4.98 -6.35 -12.93
N PRO A 29 -4.14 -7.00 -12.12
CA PRO A 29 -3.11 -6.31 -11.35
C PRO A 29 -2.19 -5.50 -12.28
N ALA A 30 -1.31 -4.68 -11.68
CA ALA A 30 -0.37 -3.85 -12.42
C ALA A 30 0.33 -4.64 -13.57
N PRO A 31 0.62 -4.00 -14.71
CA PRO A 31 1.24 -4.67 -15.86
C PRO A 31 2.48 -5.46 -15.45
N ALA A 32 2.66 -6.66 -16.01
CA ALA A 32 3.74 -7.58 -15.63
C ALA A 32 5.14 -6.92 -15.64
N LYS A 33 5.38 -5.98 -16.56
CA LYS A 33 6.62 -5.21 -16.62
C LYS A 33 6.86 -4.40 -15.35
N ILE A 34 5.84 -3.72 -14.82
CA ILE A 34 5.91 -2.95 -13.57
C ILE A 34 6.12 -3.89 -12.39
N VAL A 35 5.32 -4.97 -12.29
CA VAL A 35 5.47 -5.98 -11.22
C VAL A 35 6.88 -6.55 -11.20
N SER A 36 7.47 -6.81 -12.38
CA SER A 36 8.83 -7.33 -12.47
C SER A 36 9.89 -6.36 -11.93
N LEU A 37 9.68 -5.03 -12.03
CA LEU A 37 10.61 -4.03 -11.53
C LEU A 37 10.61 -3.97 -10.01
N ILE A 38 9.44 -4.08 -9.39
CA ILE A 38 9.24 -3.99 -7.94
C ILE A 38 9.41 -5.33 -7.21
N THR A 39 9.68 -6.41 -7.95
CA THR A 39 9.84 -7.78 -7.41
C THR A 39 11.28 -8.25 -7.59
N CYS A 40 11.88 -8.79 -6.51
CA CYS A 40 13.14 -9.52 -6.61
C CYS A 40 12.96 -11.03 -6.34
N GLY A 41 13.72 -11.84 -7.07
CA GLY A 41 13.82 -13.29 -6.90
C GLY A 41 14.90 -13.70 -5.91
N CYS A 42 15.23 -12.86 -4.92
CA CYS A 42 16.21 -13.21 -3.90
C CYS A 42 15.77 -14.49 -3.18
N ASN A 43 16.73 -15.35 -2.85
CA ASN A 43 16.55 -16.57 -2.04
C ASN A 43 17.28 -16.48 -0.68
N LYS A 44 17.90 -15.33 -0.42
CA LYS A 44 18.61 -14.94 0.80
C LYS A 44 18.33 -13.43 1.02
N GLY A 45 18.98 -12.83 2.02
CA GLY A 45 18.86 -11.40 2.31
C GLY A 45 19.10 -10.48 1.10
N CYS A 46 18.36 -9.37 1.04
CA CYS A 46 18.39 -8.41 -0.07
C CYS A 46 19.56 -7.40 0.05
N GLY A 47 20.78 -7.88 -0.16
CA GLY A 47 21.98 -7.02 -0.23
C GLY A 47 22.28 -6.49 -1.64
N LYS A 48 23.54 -6.15 -1.92
CA LYS A 48 24.02 -5.55 -3.19
C LYS A 48 23.64 -6.33 -4.47
N LYS A 49 23.35 -7.63 -4.38
CA LYS A 49 22.95 -8.46 -5.54
C LYS A 49 21.44 -8.46 -5.79
N CYS A 50 20.65 -7.88 -4.89
CA CYS A 50 19.21 -7.78 -5.07
C CYS A 50 18.90 -6.89 -6.28
N LYS A 51 18.01 -7.37 -7.15
CA LYS A 51 17.54 -6.60 -8.31
C LYS A 51 17.00 -5.23 -7.90
N CYS A 52 16.16 -5.17 -6.87
CA CYS A 52 15.58 -3.92 -6.39
C CYS A 52 16.68 -2.93 -5.97
N VAL A 53 17.68 -3.38 -5.19
CA VAL A 53 18.83 -2.55 -4.81
C VAL A 53 19.57 -2.01 -6.03
N ASN A 54 19.86 -2.86 -7.02
CA ASN A 54 20.57 -2.46 -8.24
C ASN A 54 19.79 -1.46 -9.11
N THR A 55 18.47 -1.46 -9.01
CA THR A 55 17.60 -0.49 -9.67
C THR A 55 17.26 0.70 -8.78
N ASN A 56 17.94 0.89 -7.65
CA ASN A 56 17.68 1.93 -6.65
C ASN A 56 16.23 1.90 -6.09
N LEU A 57 15.65 0.72 -5.97
CA LEU A 57 14.32 0.49 -5.41
C LEU A 57 14.42 -0.25 -4.06
N ARG A 58 13.48 0.06 -3.17
CA ARG A 58 13.23 -0.75 -1.97
C ARG A 58 12.45 -2.01 -2.33
N CYS A 59 12.76 -3.09 -1.63
CA CYS A 59 12.00 -4.31 -1.72
C CYS A 59 10.62 -4.08 -1.09
N THR A 60 9.58 -4.45 -1.81
CA THR A 60 8.21 -4.48 -1.30
C THR A 60 7.92 -5.85 -0.66
N THR A 61 6.69 -6.02 -0.16
CA THR A 61 6.15 -7.31 0.28
C THR A 61 6.14 -8.38 -0.82
N LEU A 62 6.30 -7.99 -2.10
CA LEU A 62 6.43 -8.92 -3.23
C LEU A 62 7.80 -9.63 -3.29
N CYS A 63 8.78 -9.24 -2.48
CA CYS A 63 10.05 -9.97 -2.38
C CYS A 63 9.80 -11.42 -1.98
N LYS A 64 10.16 -12.38 -2.85
CA LYS A 64 9.88 -13.81 -2.66
C LYS A 64 10.45 -14.37 -1.35
N ASN A 65 11.63 -13.90 -0.93
CA ASN A 65 12.29 -14.38 0.28
C ASN A 65 11.89 -13.60 1.54
N CYS A 66 11.90 -12.27 1.47
CA CYS A 66 11.77 -11.45 2.68
C CYS A 66 10.33 -11.07 3.02
N GLN A 67 9.43 -11.03 2.01
CA GLN A 67 8.01 -10.72 2.18
C GLN A 67 7.72 -9.44 2.98
N GLY A 68 8.63 -8.46 2.93
CA GLY A 68 8.55 -7.21 3.68
C GLY A 68 8.87 -7.31 5.19
N GLN A 69 9.07 -8.49 5.75
CA GLN A 69 9.25 -8.70 7.20
C GLN A 69 10.71 -8.68 7.63
N SER A 70 11.54 -9.49 6.96
CA SER A 70 12.97 -9.67 7.31
C SER A 70 13.92 -8.97 6.33
N CYS A 71 13.39 -8.07 5.51
CA CYS A 71 14.16 -7.49 4.42
C CYS A 71 15.02 -6.32 4.92
N ILE A 72 16.34 -6.43 4.77
CA ILE A 72 17.24 -5.29 5.03
C ILE A 72 17.09 -4.13 4.03
N ASN A 73 16.29 -4.32 2.96
CA ASN A 73 16.02 -3.31 1.93
C ASN A 73 14.52 -2.96 1.85
N THR A 74 13.74 -3.13 2.92
CA THR A 74 12.34 -2.65 2.97
C THR A 74 12.27 -1.18 3.34
N GLU A 75 11.14 -0.53 3.04
CA GLU A 75 10.81 0.76 3.64
C GLU A 75 10.44 0.59 5.11
N SER A 76 10.87 1.55 5.93
CA SER A 76 10.36 1.76 7.28
C SER A 76 9.01 2.45 7.17
N ILE A 77 7.97 1.86 7.77
CA ILE A 77 6.66 2.50 7.87
C ILE A 77 6.76 3.48 9.04
N ASP A 78 6.84 4.77 8.74
CA ASP A 78 6.69 5.82 9.74
C ASP A 78 5.18 5.99 9.97
N ILE A 79 4.65 5.30 10.99
CA ILE A 79 3.26 5.51 11.41
C ILE A 79 3.23 6.88 12.11
N VAL A 80 2.64 7.87 11.46
CA VAL A 80 2.32 9.15 12.08
C VAL A 80 1.07 8.91 12.91
N GLU A 81 1.22 8.90 14.24
CA GLU A 81 0.07 8.92 15.16
C GLU A 81 -0.57 10.30 15.04
N GLU A 82 -1.71 10.40 14.36
CA GLU A 82 -2.54 11.60 14.41
C GLU A 82 -3.24 11.61 15.78
N GLU A 83 -2.91 12.58 16.63
CA GLU A 83 -3.62 12.81 17.89
C GLU A 83 -5.06 13.23 17.55
N ASP A 84 -6.01 12.33 17.81
CA ASP A 84 -7.43 12.62 17.72
C ASP A 84 -7.79 13.71 18.75
N GLU A 85 -7.88 14.97 18.33
CA GLU A 85 -8.53 16.02 19.14
C GLU A 85 -10.03 15.68 19.24
N GLU A 86 -10.40 15.05 20.35
CA GLU A 86 -11.75 14.72 20.75
C GLU A 86 -12.61 15.99 20.83
N HIS A 87 -13.28 16.34 19.73
CA HIS A 87 -14.26 17.42 19.72
C HIS A 87 -15.53 16.97 20.44
N ASN A 88 -15.54 17.11 21.77
CA ASN A 88 -16.75 17.00 22.58
C ASN A 88 -17.70 18.16 22.26
N GLY A 89 -18.50 17.97 21.23
CA GLY A 89 -19.62 18.81 20.86
C GLY A 89 -20.96 18.13 21.09
N ILE A 90 -21.69 18.63 22.09
CA ILE A 90 -23.16 18.65 22.24
C ILE A 90 -23.81 17.40 22.87
N ILE A 91 -24.17 17.52 24.16
CA ILE A 91 -25.57 17.78 24.59
C ILE A 91 -25.55 18.90 25.63
#